data_AF-A0A316C0K3-F1
#
_entry.id   AF-A0A316C0K3-F1
#
_cell.length_a   1.000
_cell.length_b   1.000
_cell.length_c   1.000
_cell.angle_alpha   90.00
_cell.angle_beta   90.00
_cell.angle_gamma   90.00
#
_symmetry.space_group_name_H-M   'P 1'
#
loop_
_entity.id
_entity.type
_entity.pdbx_description
1 polymer ?
#
loop_
_entity_poly.entity_id
_entity_poly.type
_entity_poly.pdbx_seq_one_letter_code
_entity_poly.pdbx_strand_id
1 'polypeptide(L)'
;MGEAKRRRERMTPIQTEAENLTHKLADEGLLIKAGFVGYMAACFPTEQPSDMQRRELEQAFMAGALHLFSSIMVFLDGGEVPTARDLRRMGLIDTELREYGQILEGRAAMAAKTEGSA
;
A
#
# COMPACT_ATOMS: atom_id res chain seq x y z
N MET A 1 1.41 0.88 -29.55
CA MET A 1 0.97 0.03 -28.42
C MET A 1 1.25 0.76 -27.12
N GLY A 2 0.22 0.98 -26.31
CA GLY A 2 0.32 1.78 -25.08
C GLY A 2 1.18 1.15 -24.00
N GLU A 3 1.84 1.99 -23.20
CA GLU A 3 2.79 1.60 -22.16
C GLU A 3 2.17 0.70 -21.08
N ALA A 4 0.89 0.92 -20.75
CA ALA A 4 0.11 0.08 -19.84
C ALA A 4 -0.04 -1.38 -20.34
N LYS A 5 -0.22 -1.58 -21.65
CA LYS A 5 -0.34 -2.92 -22.24
C LYS A 5 0.99 -3.68 -22.14
N ARG A 6 2.10 -3.00 -22.39
CA ARG A 6 3.46 -3.58 -22.28
C ARG A 6 3.82 -3.94 -20.83
N ARG A 7 3.36 -3.14 -19.86
CA ARG A 7 3.53 -3.47 -18.43
C ARG A 7 2.78 -4.74 -18.08
N ARG A 8 1.51 -4.86 -18.48
CA ARG A 8 0.68 -6.04 -18.21
C ARG A 8 1.24 -7.33 -18.83
N GLU A 9 1.78 -7.26 -20.04
CA GLU A 9 2.41 -8.40 -20.71
C GLU A 9 3.69 -8.90 -20.01
N ARG A 10 4.32 -8.08 -19.15
CA ARG A 10 5.51 -8.45 -18.37
C ARG A 10 5.19 -8.93 -16.96
N MET A 11 3.93 -8.87 -16.54
CA MET A 11 3.53 -9.23 -15.19
C MET A 11 3.41 -10.75 -15.05
N THR A 12 3.83 -11.27 -13.90
CA THR A 12 3.57 -12.66 -13.56
C THR A 12 2.07 -12.89 -13.32
N PRO A 13 1.58 -14.14 -13.35
CA PRO A 13 0.19 -14.43 -13.04
C PRO A 13 -0.25 -13.90 -11.67
N ILE A 14 0.62 -14.02 -10.65
CA ILE A 14 0.35 -13.51 -9.29
C ILE A 14 0.23 -11.98 -9.28
N GLN A 15 1.11 -11.28 -10.00
CA GLN A 15 1.06 -9.82 -10.09
C GLN A 15 -0.22 -9.35 -10.79
N THR A 16 -0.63 -10.05 -11.86
CA THR A 16 -1.87 -9.76 -12.57
C THR A 16 -3.09 -9.93 -11.64
N GLU A 17 -3.10 -11.00 -10.85
CA GLU A 17 -4.22 -11.25 -9.95
C GLU A 17 -4.26 -10.28 -8.76
N ALA A 18 -3.10 -9.88 -8.24
CA ALA A 18 -3.00 -8.82 -7.23
C ALA A 18 -3.54 -7.47 -7.75
N GLU A 19 -3.27 -7.12 -9.02
CA GLU A 19 -3.82 -5.91 -9.65
C GLU A 19 -5.34 -6.01 -9.84
N ASN A 20 -5.84 -7.14 -10.34
CA ASN A 20 -7.28 -7.38 -10.48
C ASN A 20 -8.01 -7.28 -9.13
N LEU A 21 -7.43 -7.89 -8.09
CA LEU A 21 -7.98 -7.87 -6.74
C LEU A 21 -8.01 -6.43 -6.18
N THR A 22 -6.95 -5.65 -6.43
CA THR A 22 -6.88 -4.24 -6.03
C THR A 22 -8.02 -3.44 -6.65
N HIS A 23 -8.27 -3.60 -7.96
CA HIS A 23 -9.38 -2.94 -8.64
C HIS A 23 -10.72 -3.33 -8.05
N LYS A 24 -10.98 -4.63 -7.90
CA LYS A 24 -12.22 -5.13 -7.31
C LYS A 24 -12.47 -4.55 -5.91
N LEU A 25 -11.45 -4.55 -5.06
CA LEU A 25 -11.57 -4.05 -3.69
C LEU A 25 -11.73 -2.52 -3.64
N ALA A 26 -11.18 -1.79 -4.61
CA ALA A 26 -11.45 -0.37 -4.75
C ALA A 26 -12.93 -0.13 -5.11
N ASP A 27 -13.46 -0.87 -6.08
CA ASP A 27 -14.87 -0.77 -6.51
C ASP A 27 -15.84 -1.15 -5.39
N GLU A 28 -15.47 -2.10 -4.53
CA GLU A 28 -16.25 -2.53 -3.36
C GLU A 28 -16.08 -1.60 -2.13
N GLY A 29 -15.23 -0.56 -2.21
CA GLY A 29 -14.95 0.33 -1.08
C GLY A 29 -14.17 -0.34 0.06
N LEU A 30 -13.44 -1.41 -0.23
CA LEU A 30 -12.70 -2.24 0.73
C LEU A 30 -11.17 -2.07 0.62
N LEU A 31 -10.67 -1.21 -0.26
CA LEU A 31 -9.24 -1.05 -0.53
C LEU A 31 -8.40 -0.82 0.75
N ILE A 32 -8.83 0.08 1.64
CA ILE A 32 -8.09 0.38 2.87
C ILE A 32 -8.11 -0.80 3.86
N LYS A 33 -9.24 -1.51 3.97
CA LYS A 33 -9.36 -2.72 4.80
C LYS A 33 -8.45 -3.84 4.30
N ALA A 34 -8.38 -4.02 2.99
CA ALA A 34 -7.45 -4.96 2.39
C ALA A 34 -5.99 -4.55 2.61
N GLY A 35 -5.70 -3.25 2.59
CA GLY A 35 -4.42 -2.69 3.00
C GLY A 35 -4.04 -3.09 4.42
N PHE A 36 -4.98 -3.05 5.38
CA PHE A 36 -4.73 -3.52 6.74
C PHE A 36 -4.43 -5.03 6.80
N VAL A 37 -5.16 -5.85 6.04
CA VAL A 37 -4.85 -7.29 5.93
C VAL A 37 -3.44 -7.52 5.39
N GLY A 38 -3.04 -6.77 4.36
CA GLY A 38 -1.69 -6.79 3.81
C GLY A 38 -0.63 -6.35 4.83
N TYR A 39 -0.90 -5.28 5.59
CA TYR A 39 -0.04 -4.83 6.70
C TYR A 39 0.16 -5.94 7.75
N MET A 40 -0.93 -6.61 8.17
CA MET A 40 -0.84 -7.69 9.14
C MET A 40 0.01 -8.86 8.60
N ALA A 41 -0.21 -9.26 7.35
CA ALA A 41 0.56 -10.34 6.72
C ALA A 41 2.06 -10.00 6.55
N ALA A 42 2.37 -8.73 6.25
CA ALA A 42 3.74 -8.29 6.02
C ALA A 42 4.53 -8.05 7.32
N CYS A 43 3.89 -7.48 8.35
CA CYS A 43 4.56 -7.11 9.59
C CYS A 43 4.50 -8.21 10.66
N PHE A 44 3.55 -9.13 10.56
CA PHE A 44 3.34 -10.22 11.53
C PHE A 44 3.22 -11.58 10.81
N PRO A 45 4.25 -12.02 10.04
CA PRO A 45 4.17 -13.21 9.21
C PRO A 45 4.16 -14.52 10.01
N THR A 46 4.71 -14.52 11.24
CA THR A 46 4.93 -15.72 12.05
C THR A 46 4.11 -15.73 13.33
N GLU A 47 4.05 -14.60 14.04
CA GLU A 47 3.30 -14.46 15.29
C GLU A 47 2.22 -13.39 15.14
N GLN A 48 0.96 -13.83 15.27
CA GLN A 48 -0.17 -12.91 15.20
C GLN A 48 -0.33 -12.16 16.53
N PRO A 49 -0.56 -10.84 16.50
CA PRO A 49 -0.90 -10.08 17.69
C PRO A 49 -2.16 -10.63 18.37
N SER A 50 -2.27 -10.42 19.68
CA SER A 50 -3.51 -10.73 20.40
C SER A 50 -4.70 -9.96 19.82
N ASP A 51 -5.92 -10.44 20.05
CA ASP A 51 -7.14 -9.78 19.54
C ASP A 51 -7.24 -8.32 19.96
N MET A 52 -6.80 -7.99 21.19
CA MET A 52 -6.78 -6.62 21.68
C MET A 52 -5.79 -5.76 20.87
N GLN A 53 -4.55 -6.22 20.74
CA GLN A 53 -3.52 -5.51 19.97
C GLN A 53 -3.93 -5.36 18.50
N ARG A 54 -4.53 -6.40 17.92
CA ARG A 54 -5.03 -6.36 16.53
C ARG A 54 -6.07 -5.25 16.34
N ARG A 55 -6.99 -5.06 17.30
CA ARG A 55 -7.99 -3.98 17.24
C ARG A 55 -7.34 -2.60 17.37
N GLU A 56 -6.36 -2.44 18.25
CA GLU A 56 -5.62 -1.16 18.37
C GLU A 56 -4.82 -0.85 17.10
N LEU A 57 -4.17 -1.86 16.50
CA LEU A 57 -3.48 -1.73 15.23
C LEU A 57 -4.43 -1.36 14.09
N GLU A 58 -5.61 -1.98 14.02
CA GLU A 58 -6.63 -1.64 13.04
C GLU A 58 -7.09 -0.19 13.18
N GLN A 59 -7.34 0.26 14.41
CA GLN A 59 -7.72 1.66 14.69
C GLN A 59 -6.62 2.63 14.27
N ALA A 60 -5.36 2.37 14.64
CA ALA A 60 -4.24 3.20 14.27
C ALA A 60 -4.05 3.28 12.75
N PHE A 61 -4.14 2.14 12.05
CA PHE A 61 -4.03 2.07 10.60
C PHE A 61 -5.16 2.86 9.91
N MET A 62 -6.41 2.66 10.34
CA MET A 62 -7.57 3.35 9.77
C MET A 62 -7.52 4.86 10.05
N ALA A 63 -7.13 5.28 11.25
CA ALA A 63 -6.97 6.69 11.60
C ALA A 63 -5.88 7.37 10.75
N GLY A 64 -4.74 6.69 10.54
CA GLY A 64 -3.68 7.16 9.65
C GLY A 64 -4.15 7.28 8.21
N ALA A 65 -4.84 6.26 7.69
CA ALA A 65 -5.39 6.27 6.33
C ALA A 65 -6.42 7.39 6.13
N LEU A 66 -7.33 7.58 7.10
CA LEU A 66 -8.29 8.68 7.09
C LEU A 66 -7.57 10.03 7.05
N HIS A 67 -6.59 10.25 7.92
CA HIS A 67 -5.85 11.50 7.98
C HIS A 67 -5.08 11.80 6.68
N LEU A 68 -4.40 10.80 6.12
CA LEU A 68 -3.70 10.93 4.85
C LEU A 68 -4.68 11.25 3.71
N PHE A 69 -5.78 10.50 3.60
CA PHE A 69 -6.78 10.71 2.57
C PHE A 69 -7.42 12.10 2.68
N SER A 70 -7.79 12.55 3.88
CA SER A 70 -8.27 13.91 4.11
C SER A 70 -7.24 14.96 3.69
N SER A 71 -5.96 14.73 3.99
CA SER A 71 -4.88 15.65 3.60
C SER A 71 -4.73 15.74 2.07
N ILE A 72 -4.87 14.61 1.37
CA ILE A 72 -4.91 14.57 -0.10
C ILE A 72 -6.08 15.40 -0.62
N MET A 73 -7.28 15.15 -0.10
CA MET A 73 -8.49 15.87 -0.52
C MET A 73 -8.42 17.39 -0.26
N VAL A 74 -7.60 17.84 0.71
CA VAL A 74 -7.39 19.27 0.99
C VAL A 74 -6.48 19.94 -0.03
N PHE A 75 -5.42 19.27 -0.49
CA PHE A 75 -4.48 19.91 -1.42
C PHE A 75 -4.86 19.75 -2.88
N LEU A 76 -5.70 18.76 -3.22
CA LEU A 76 -6.21 18.59 -4.58
C LEU A 76 -7.06 19.81 -4.93
N ASP A 77 -6.75 20.46 -6.04
CA ASP A 77 -7.55 21.59 -6.52
C ASP A 77 -8.96 21.09 -6.88
N GLY A 78 -10.01 21.84 -6.49
CA GLY A 78 -11.42 21.39 -6.55
C GLY A 78 -12.06 21.25 -7.96
N GLY A 79 -11.24 21.12 -9.01
CA GLY A 79 -11.70 20.86 -10.37
C GLY A 79 -11.88 19.36 -10.66
N GLU A 80 -12.55 19.02 -11.76
CA GLU A 80 -12.77 17.62 -12.17
C GLU A 80 -11.49 16.91 -12.66
N VAL A 81 -10.49 17.69 -13.11
CA VAL A 81 -9.23 17.19 -13.64
C VAL A 81 -8.08 17.65 -12.74
N PRO A 82 -7.25 16.73 -12.22
CA PRO A 82 -6.08 17.09 -11.42
C PRO A 82 -5.15 18.04 -12.18
N THR A 83 -4.66 19.08 -11.51
CA THR A 83 -3.71 20.04 -12.10
C THR A 83 -2.30 19.46 -12.18
N ALA A 84 -1.41 20.12 -12.94
CA ALA A 84 0.02 19.76 -12.93
C ALA A 84 0.65 19.86 -11.53
N ARG A 85 0.12 20.73 -10.67
CA ARG A 85 0.56 20.85 -9.27
C ARG A 85 0.10 19.67 -8.44
N ASP A 86 -1.13 19.19 -8.65
CA ASP A 86 -1.68 18.02 -7.98
C ASP A 86 -0.90 16.76 -8.35
N LEU A 87 -0.66 16.55 -9.65
CA LEU A 87 0.15 15.43 -10.14
C LEU A 87 1.57 15.45 -9.57
N ARG A 88 2.20 16.64 -9.46
CA ARG A 88 3.51 16.78 -8.83
C ARG A 88 3.47 16.36 -7.35
N ARG A 89 2.46 16.79 -6.59
CA ARG A 89 2.30 16.45 -5.16
C ARG A 89 2.06 14.95 -4.97
N MET A 90 1.20 14.35 -5.79
CA MET A 90 0.98 12.89 -5.78
C MET A 90 2.27 12.12 -6.12
N GLY A 91 3.09 12.63 -7.04
CA GLY A 91 4.39 12.04 -7.36
C GLY A 91 5.40 12.12 -6.20
N LEU A 92 5.35 13.18 -5.38
CA LEU A 92 6.17 13.28 -4.16
C LEU A 92 5.76 12.23 -3.13
N ILE A 93 4.45 12.03 -2.93
CA ILE A 93 3.92 10.98 -2.05
C ILE A 93 4.34 9.58 -2.57
N ASP A 94 4.22 9.32 -3.88
CA ASP A 94 4.66 8.04 -4.47
C ASP A 94 6.17 7.81 -4.23
N THR A 95 6.99 8.86 -4.38
CA THR A 95 8.44 8.77 -4.15
C THR A 95 8.75 8.41 -2.70
N GLU A 96 8.16 9.13 -1.74
CA GLU A 96 8.33 8.88 -0.30
C GLU A 96 7.93 7.44 0.07
N LEU A 97 6.79 6.96 -0.43
CA LEU A 97 6.31 5.61 -0.13
C LEU A 97 7.19 4.52 -0.75
N ARG A 98 7.74 4.74 -1.95
CA ARG A 98 8.68 3.79 -2.58
C ARG A 98 10.01 3.72 -1.82
N GLU A 99 10.52 4.86 -1.40
CA GLU A 99 11.73 4.91 -0.56
C GLU A 99 11.51 4.16 0.75
N TYR A 100 10.35 4.35 1.39
CA TYR A 100 9.99 3.59 2.58
C TYR A 100 9.82 2.09 2.30
N GLY A 101 9.24 1.72 1.15
CA GLY A 101 9.12 0.33 0.71
C GLY A 101 10.46 -0.38 0.64
N GLN A 102 11.50 0.28 0.11
CA GLN A 102 12.87 -0.27 0.06
C GLN A 102 13.44 -0.52 1.46
N ILE A 103 13.13 0.35 2.43
CA ILE A 103 13.53 0.15 3.82
C ILE A 103 12.86 -1.10 4.39
N LEU A 104 11.56 -1.30 4.13
CA LEU A 104 10.83 -2.48 4.59
C LEU A 104 11.38 -3.77 3.96
N GLU A 105 11.65 -3.77 2.66
CA GLU A 105 12.28 -4.91 1.98
C GLU A 105 13.65 -5.23 2.59
N GLY A 106 14.47 -4.22 2.87
CA GLY A 106 15.75 -4.37 3.54
C GLY A 106 15.61 -4.99 4.94
N ARG A 107 14.61 -4.56 5.72
CA ARG A 107 14.33 -5.12 7.06
C ARG A 107 13.89 -6.59 6.98
N ALA A 108 13.00 -6.92 6.03
CA ALA A 108 12.55 -8.29 5.81
C ALA A 108 13.72 -9.21 5.40
N ALA A 109 14.60 -8.74 4.50
CA ALA A 109 15.77 -9.49 4.07
C ALA A 109 16.79 -9.73 5.21
N MET A 110 16.92 -8.79 6.15
CA MET A 110 17.77 -8.98 7.33
C MET A 110 17.18 -9.98 8.32
N ALA A 111 15.88 -9.91 8.60
CA ALA A 111 15.20 -10.87 9.48
C ALA A 111 15.31 -12.32 8.96
N ALA A 112 15.10 -12.54 7.66
CA ALA A 112 15.22 -13.86 7.03
C ALA A 112 16.63 -14.48 7.14
N LYS A 113 17.69 -13.65 7.15
CA LYS A 113 19.08 -14.13 7.32
C LYS A 113 19.38 -14.56 8.74
N THR A 114 18.77 -13.92 9.73
CA THR A 114 18.96 -14.23 11.15
C THR A 114 18.27 -15.55 11.54
N GLU A 115 17.11 -15.85 10.97
CA GLU A 115 16.39 -17.12 11.19
C GLU A 115 17.07 -18.33 10.51
N GLY A 116 17.75 -18.13 9.38
CA GLY A 116 18.48 -19.20 8.67
C GLY A 116 19.88 -19.52 9.20
N SER A 117 20.34 -18.84 10.27
CA SER A 117 21.66 -19.04 10.89
C SER A 117 21.60 -19.71 12.27
N ALA A 118 20.43 -20.24 12.66
CA ALA A 118 20.21 -21.02 13.88
C ALA A 118 19.92 -22.49 13.52
#